data_AF-A0A5S5BVR3-F1
#
_entry.id   AF-A0A5S5BVR3-F1
#
_cell.length_a   1.000
_cell.length_b   1.000
_cell.length_c   1.000
_cell.angle_alpha   90.00
_cell.angle_beta   90.00
_cell.angle_gamma   90.00
#
_symmetry.space_group_name_H-M   'P 1'
#
loop_
_entity.id
_entity.type
_entity.pdbx_description
1 polymer ?
#
loop_
_entity_poly.entity_id
_entity_poly.type
_entity_poly.pdbx_seq_one_letter_code
_entity_poly.pdbx_strand_id
1 'polypeptide(L)'
;MKRGARGAVRGRLWLMITFLLIALLLGAIGAMFAGCSSANSESEAAGSTEGEARRQAERAAQTLWHVLDAEGNQAESVADEHPDVIAVRKLLILHANAINNRSYKTIRPEEELAYYTETFRSQLGKRYQNELKQLYEQQQIEIKQRNLAWYDITFAADYRRAQAKVEDEFEFVACEPQYLAARKLSLGKSYKQQRVVDLVKEGDAWRIADIKKSPLTEGSAKNEESVEPSKGGE
;
A
#
# COMPACT_ATOMS: atom_id res chain seq x y z
N MET A 1 52.37 -25.10 24.22
CA MET A 1 52.91 -24.69 22.91
C MET A 1 51.87 -23.89 22.15
N LYS A 2 52.28 -22.70 21.70
CA LYS A 2 51.80 -21.81 20.61
C LYS A 2 50.29 -21.57 20.34
N ARG A 3 49.97 -20.27 20.44
CA ARG A 3 48.77 -19.51 20.03
C ARG A 3 48.47 -19.59 18.52
N GLY A 4 47.22 -19.29 18.16
CA GLY A 4 46.84 -18.89 16.80
C GLY A 4 45.54 -18.09 16.77
N ALA A 5 45.64 -16.76 16.94
CA ALA A 5 44.58 -15.78 16.69
C ALA A 5 44.87 -15.03 15.39
N ARG A 6 43.93 -15.01 14.43
CA ARG A 6 43.83 -14.09 13.26
C ARG A 6 42.36 -14.15 12.78
N GLY A 7 41.65 -13.08 12.43
CA GLY A 7 41.96 -11.66 12.38
C GLY A 7 40.67 -10.89 12.08
N ALA A 8 40.49 -9.76 12.78
CA ALA A 8 39.45 -8.78 12.56
C ALA A 8 40.10 -7.54 11.93
N VAL A 9 40.00 -7.35 10.61
CA VAL A 9 40.34 -6.08 9.94
C VAL A 9 39.63 -6.00 8.58
N ARG A 10 38.34 -5.63 8.54
CA ARG A 10 37.65 -5.22 7.28
C ARG A 10 36.58 -4.13 7.46
N GLY A 11 36.68 -3.31 8.50
CA GLY A 11 35.88 -2.10 8.65
C GLY A 11 36.82 -0.91 8.73
N ARG A 12 36.93 -0.10 7.66
CA ARG A 12 37.36 1.33 7.66
C ARG A 12 37.66 1.93 6.28
N LEU A 13 37.62 1.18 5.17
CA LEU A 13 37.99 1.71 3.85
C LEU A 13 36.83 2.19 2.96
N TRP A 14 35.57 1.99 3.35
CA TRP A 14 34.42 2.33 2.48
C TRP A 14 33.79 3.71 2.76
N LEU A 15 34.19 4.37 3.85
CA LEU A 15 33.59 5.62 4.33
C LEU A 15 34.26 6.91 3.82
N MET A 16 35.29 6.82 2.97
CA MET A 16 35.98 8.00 2.42
C MET A 16 35.71 8.28 0.94
N ILE A 17 35.01 7.40 0.22
CA ILE A 17 34.79 7.56 -1.24
C ILE A 17 33.47 8.28 -1.57
N THR A 18 32.47 8.28 -0.67
CA THR A 18 31.16 8.88 -0.94
C THR A 18 31.06 10.38 -0.64
N PHE A 19 32.02 10.98 0.08
CA PHE A 19 31.98 12.41 0.42
C PHE A 19 32.51 13.34 -0.68
N LEU A 20 33.13 12.82 -1.75
CA LEU A 20 33.77 13.64 -2.78
C LEU A 20 32.89 13.91 -4.03
N LEU A 21 31.70 13.30 -4.13
CA LEU A 21 30.86 13.36 -5.35
C LEU A 21 29.68 14.34 -5.30
N ILE A 22 29.36 14.94 -4.14
CA ILE A 22 28.18 15.81 -3.99
C ILE A 22 28.51 17.30 -4.17
N ALA A 23 29.79 17.70 -4.19
CA ALA A 23 30.21 19.09 -4.30
C ALA A 23 30.31 19.64 -5.75
N LEU A 24 29.95 18.86 -6.77
CA LEU A 24 30.24 19.18 -8.19
C LEU A 24 29.00 19.41 -9.08
N LEU A 25 27.81 19.59 -8.50
CA LEU A 25 26.54 19.76 -9.23
C LEU A 25 25.82 21.08 -8.89
N LEU A 26 26.60 22.13 -8.61
CA LEU A 26 26.16 23.53 -8.51
C LEU A 26 26.96 24.35 -9.52
N GLY A 27 26.48 24.44 -10.76
CA GLY A 27 27.16 25.22 -11.78
C GLY A 27 26.46 25.24 -13.12
N ALA A 28 25.79 26.37 -13.37
CA ALA A 28 25.41 26.89 -14.67
C ALA A 28 24.34 26.13 -15.49
N ILE A 29 23.24 26.83 -15.80
CA ILE A 29 22.98 27.35 -17.15
C ILE A 29 21.75 28.27 -17.06
N GLY A 30 22.00 29.56 -17.23
CA GLY A 30 20.99 30.51 -17.70
C GLY A 30 21.08 30.60 -19.22
N ALA A 31 19.95 30.56 -19.90
CA ALA A 31 19.83 30.99 -21.28
C ALA A 31 18.40 31.50 -21.55
N MET A 32 18.32 32.82 -21.74
CA MET A 32 17.53 33.55 -22.74
C MET A 32 16.21 32.95 -23.22
N PHE A 33 15.10 33.65 -22.93
CA PHE A 33 14.03 33.84 -23.93
C PHE A 33 13.47 35.27 -23.81
N ALA A 34 13.92 36.12 -24.72
CA ALA A 34 13.17 37.28 -25.18
C ALA A 34 12.35 36.83 -26.40
N GLY A 35 11.05 37.11 -26.40
CA GLY A 35 10.15 36.84 -27.53
C GLY A 35 8.80 37.52 -27.32
N CYS A 36 8.56 38.55 -28.12
CA CYS A 36 7.44 39.48 -28.03
C CYS A 36 6.11 38.97 -28.64
N SER A 37 5.03 39.54 -28.11
CA SER A 37 3.83 40.07 -28.80
C SER A 37 2.72 39.14 -29.33
N SER A 38 1.57 39.30 -28.68
CA SER A 38 0.20 39.53 -29.19
C SER A 38 -0.40 38.58 -30.23
N ALA A 39 -1.50 37.92 -29.84
CA ALA A 39 -2.77 38.00 -30.55
C ALA A 39 -3.93 37.56 -29.65
N ASN A 40 -4.96 38.41 -29.59
CA ASN A 40 -6.31 38.04 -29.17
C ASN A 40 -6.73 36.73 -29.84
N SER A 41 -7.35 35.84 -29.08
CA SER A 41 -8.37 34.95 -29.64
C SER A 41 -9.56 35.03 -28.72
N GLU A 42 -10.55 35.74 -29.24
CA GLU A 42 -11.88 35.83 -28.72
C GLU A 42 -12.46 34.45 -28.46
N SER A 43 -13.19 34.39 -27.36
CA SER A 43 -14.13 33.35 -26.98
C SER A 43 -15.04 32.95 -28.15
N GLU A 44 -14.80 31.79 -28.75
CA GLU A 44 -15.86 30.96 -29.34
C GLU A 44 -16.20 29.83 -28.39
N ALA A 45 -17.09 30.15 -27.44
CA ALA A 45 -17.87 29.17 -26.71
C ALA A 45 -18.95 28.61 -27.66
N ALA A 46 -18.60 27.60 -28.45
CA ALA A 46 -19.57 26.82 -29.22
C ALA A 46 -19.02 25.40 -29.50
N GLY A 47 -19.44 24.44 -28.67
CA GLY A 47 -19.23 23.00 -28.89
C GLY A 47 -17.90 22.47 -28.32
N SER A 48 -17.88 21.45 -27.48
CA SER A 48 -18.66 20.24 -27.66
C SER A 48 -19.13 19.67 -26.33
N THR A 49 -20.46 19.64 -26.15
CA THR A 49 -21.12 18.72 -25.20
C THR A 49 -20.67 17.28 -25.46
N GLU A 50 -20.29 16.93 -26.70
CA GLU A 50 -19.64 15.66 -27.06
C GLU A 50 -18.21 15.50 -26.51
N GLY A 51 -17.40 16.56 -26.45
CA GLY A 51 -16.04 16.49 -25.90
C GLY A 51 -16.07 16.30 -24.38
N GLU A 52 -17.00 16.96 -23.69
CA GLU A 52 -17.20 16.75 -22.26
C GLU A 52 -17.90 15.41 -21.98
N ALA A 53 -18.88 15.00 -22.78
CA ALA A 53 -19.49 13.66 -22.65
C ALA A 53 -18.49 12.54 -22.94
N ARG A 54 -17.60 12.71 -23.92
CA ARG A 54 -16.50 11.78 -24.20
C ARG A 54 -15.48 11.74 -23.07
N ARG A 55 -15.06 12.88 -22.52
CA ARG A 55 -14.17 12.92 -21.35
C ARG A 55 -14.84 12.34 -20.10
N GLN A 56 -16.13 12.55 -19.92
CA GLN A 56 -16.93 11.97 -18.85
C GLN A 56 -17.05 10.44 -19.02
N ALA A 57 -17.23 9.96 -20.25
CA ALA A 57 -17.22 8.53 -20.59
C ALA A 57 -15.84 7.90 -20.41
N GLU A 58 -14.76 8.58 -20.81
CA GLU A 58 -13.37 8.16 -20.59
C GLU A 58 -13.05 8.10 -19.09
N ARG A 59 -13.51 9.09 -18.29
CA ARG A 59 -13.42 9.05 -16.82
C ARG A 59 -14.24 7.92 -16.20
N ALA A 60 -15.44 7.65 -16.72
CA ALA A 60 -16.28 6.55 -16.27
C ALA A 60 -15.70 5.16 -16.63
N ALA A 61 -14.89 5.09 -17.68
CA ALA A 61 -14.18 3.89 -18.09
C ALA A 61 -12.83 3.68 -17.36
N GLN A 62 -12.41 4.62 -16.50
CA GLN A 62 -11.21 4.45 -15.68
C GLN A 62 -11.49 3.42 -14.60
N THR A 63 -10.84 2.28 -14.75
CA THR A 63 -10.86 1.16 -13.82
C THR A 63 -9.47 0.99 -13.23
N LEU A 64 -9.40 0.46 -12.01
CA LEU A 64 -8.14 0.07 -11.37
C LEU A 64 -7.65 -1.32 -11.82
N TRP A 65 -8.44 -2.01 -12.65
CA TRP A 65 -8.25 -3.41 -12.99
C TRP A 65 -7.80 -3.56 -14.43
N HIS A 66 -6.71 -4.28 -14.63
CA HIS A 66 -6.14 -4.48 -15.96
C HIS A 66 -5.73 -5.93 -16.20
N VAL A 67 -5.75 -6.38 -17.44
CA VAL A 67 -5.12 -7.63 -17.87
C VAL A 67 -3.75 -7.30 -18.46
N LEU A 68 -2.74 -8.10 -18.08
CA LEU A 68 -1.41 -8.02 -18.67
C LEU A 68 -1.27 -9.01 -19.84
N ASP A 69 -0.59 -8.58 -20.91
CA ASP A 69 -0.12 -9.46 -21.98
C ASP A 69 1.00 -10.41 -21.50
N ALA A 70 1.51 -11.26 -22.40
CA ALA A 70 2.57 -12.20 -22.09
C ALA A 70 3.90 -11.50 -21.75
N GLU A 71 4.08 -10.28 -22.24
CA GLU A 71 5.23 -9.41 -22.03
C GLU A 71 5.13 -8.57 -20.73
N GLY A 72 3.97 -8.57 -20.08
CA GLY A 72 3.70 -7.84 -18.84
C GLY A 72 3.19 -6.41 -19.02
N ASN A 73 2.82 -6.00 -20.23
CA ASN A 73 2.22 -4.70 -20.50
C ASN A 73 0.70 -4.76 -20.30
N GLN A 74 0.08 -3.62 -19.96
CA GLN A 74 -1.38 -3.52 -19.88
C GLN A 74 -1.99 -3.72 -21.28
N ALA A 75 -2.76 -4.80 -21.43
CA ALA A 75 -3.43 -5.15 -22.67
C ALA A 75 -4.88 -4.66 -22.71
N GLU A 76 -5.59 -4.79 -21.57
CA GLU A 76 -7.01 -4.50 -21.47
C GLU A 76 -7.37 -3.94 -20.08
N SER A 77 -8.38 -3.06 -20.04
CA SER A 77 -9.04 -2.60 -18.82
C SER A 77 -10.23 -3.49 -18.49
N VAL A 78 -10.37 -3.91 -17.24
CA VAL A 78 -11.43 -4.82 -16.77
C VAL A 78 -12.49 -4.05 -16.00
N ALA A 79 -13.76 -4.27 -16.33
CA ALA A 79 -14.87 -3.63 -15.62
C ALA A 79 -14.97 -4.06 -14.15
N ASP A 80 -15.48 -3.17 -13.31
CA ASP A 80 -15.65 -3.37 -11.87
C ASP A 80 -16.63 -4.50 -11.53
N GLU A 81 -17.57 -4.79 -12.44
CA GLU A 81 -18.59 -5.82 -12.32
C GLU A 81 -18.09 -7.20 -12.78
N HIS A 82 -16.86 -7.31 -13.28
CA HIS A 82 -16.30 -8.59 -13.70
C HIS A 82 -16.25 -9.58 -12.51
N PRO A 83 -16.67 -10.85 -12.65
CA PRO A 83 -16.76 -11.78 -11.52
C PRO A 83 -15.46 -11.97 -10.75
N ASP A 84 -14.32 -12.04 -11.46
CA ASP A 84 -13.00 -12.14 -10.82
C ASP A 84 -12.59 -10.86 -10.09
N VAL A 85 -12.98 -9.68 -10.61
CA VAL A 85 -12.75 -8.40 -9.94
C VAL A 85 -13.50 -8.37 -8.61
N ILE A 86 -14.79 -8.72 -8.62
CA ILE A 86 -15.61 -8.80 -7.41
C ILE A 86 -15.01 -9.79 -6.40
N ALA A 87 -14.59 -10.97 -6.87
CA ALA A 87 -14.03 -12.01 -6.01
C ALA A 87 -12.71 -11.57 -5.35
N VAL A 88 -11.78 -10.99 -6.11
CA VAL A 88 -10.50 -10.48 -5.60
C VAL A 88 -10.73 -9.30 -4.65
N ARG A 89 -11.58 -8.34 -5.01
CA ARG A 89 -11.94 -7.20 -4.15
C ARG A 89 -12.50 -7.68 -2.81
N LYS A 90 -13.45 -8.62 -2.85
CA LYS A 90 -14.06 -9.20 -1.63
C LYS A 90 -13.02 -9.90 -0.77
N LEU A 91 -12.16 -10.73 -1.36
CA LEU A 91 -11.07 -11.43 -0.67
C LEU A 91 -10.16 -10.44 0.06
N LEU A 92 -9.71 -9.39 -0.62
CA LEU A 92 -8.77 -8.41 -0.06
C LEU A 92 -9.41 -7.56 1.05
N ILE A 93 -10.70 -7.20 0.95
CA ILE A 93 -11.45 -6.52 2.01
C ILE A 93 -11.55 -7.40 3.26
N LEU A 94 -11.97 -8.66 3.08
CA LEU A 94 -12.14 -9.59 4.19
C LEU A 94 -10.80 -9.90 4.87
N HIS A 95 -9.74 -10.07 4.07
CA HIS A 95 -8.38 -10.23 4.58
C HIS A 95 -7.92 -9.00 5.36
N ALA A 96 -8.06 -7.80 4.80
CA ALA A 96 -7.70 -6.54 5.46
C ALA A 96 -8.42 -6.40 6.81
N ASN A 97 -9.71 -6.70 6.87
CA ASN A 97 -10.48 -6.69 8.10
C ASN A 97 -9.92 -7.69 9.14
N ALA A 98 -9.62 -8.91 8.72
CA ALA A 98 -9.07 -9.95 9.59
C ALA A 98 -7.67 -9.60 10.14
N ILE A 99 -6.88 -8.81 9.41
CA ILE A 99 -5.53 -8.41 9.84
C ILE A 99 -5.45 -7.06 10.54
N ASN A 100 -6.37 -6.14 10.27
CA ASN A 100 -6.29 -4.74 10.74
C ASN A 100 -7.34 -4.34 11.78
N ASN A 101 -8.22 -5.26 12.21
CA ASN A 101 -9.15 -5.06 13.33
C ASN A 101 -8.92 -6.09 14.45
N ARG A 102 -7.65 -6.22 14.86
CA ARG A 102 -7.23 -7.22 15.85
C ARG A 102 -7.16 -6.63 17.25
N SER A 103 -7.52 -7.45 18.23
CA SER A 103 -7.24 -7.21 19.63
C SER A 103 -6.60 -8.44 20.24
N TYR A 104 -5.64 -8.25 21.14
CA TYR A 104 -5.07 -9.32 21.95
C TYR A 104 -6.12 -10.14 22.71
N LYS A 105 -7.32 -9.58 22.95
CA LYS A 105 -8.44 -10.25 23.61
C LYS A 105 -9.17 -11.25 22.72
N THR A 106 -9.15 -11.04 21.40
CA THR A 106 -10.03 -11.74 20.45
C THR A 106 -9.31 -12.22 19.20
N ILE A 107 -7.97 -12.22 19.19
CA ILE A 107 -7.18 -12.55 18.01
C ILE A 107 -7.40 -14.01 17.57
N ARG A 108 -7.73 -14.18 16.29
CA ARG A 108 -8.00 -15.46 15.63
C ARG A 108 -7.17 -15.61 14.36
N PRO A 109 -5.87 -15.96 14.46
CA PRO A 109 -4.98 -16.13 13.30
C PRO A 109 -5.51 -17.13 12.26
N GLU A 110 -6.28 -18.12 12.69
CA GLU A 110 -6.93 -19.10 11.81
C GLU A 110 -7.85 -18.44 10.77
N GLU A 111 -8.51 -17.32 11.11
CA GLU A 111 -9.36 -16.56 10.18
C GLU A 111 -8.52 -15.91 9.07
N GLU A 112 -7.31 -15.44 9.39
CA GLU A 112 -6.36 -14.92 8.39
C GLU A 112 -5.84 -16.04 7.47
N LEU A 113 -5.46 -17.17 8.04
CA LEU A 113 -4.88 -18.29 7.28
C LEU A 113 -5.87 -18.93 6.30
N ALA A 114 -7.18 -18.76 6.51
CA ALA A 114 -8.21 -19.21 5.59
C ALA A 114 -8.14 -18.52 4.21
N TYR A 115 -7.52 -17.33 4.12
CA TYR A 115 -7.35 -16.60 2.86
C TYR A 115 -6.11 -17.02 2.06
N TYR A 116 -5.22 -17.80 2.68
CA TYR A 116 -3.92 -18.13 2.12
C TYR A 116 -3.93 -19.46 1.37
N THR A 117 -3.12 -19.55 0.33
CA THR A 117 -2.78 -20.84 -0.31
C THR A 117 -2.07 -21.74 0.70
N GLU A 118 -2.10 -23.06 0.50
CA GLU A 118 -1.38 -24.01 1.35
C GLU A 118 0.13 -23.76 1.33
N THR A 119 0.67 -23.41 0.16
CA THR A 119 2.08 -23.06 -0.02
C THR A 119 2.46 -21.86 0.82
N PHE A 120 1.64 -20.79 0.80
CA PHE A 120 1.93 -19.59 1.58
C PHE A 120 1.82 -19.85 3.08
N ARG A 121 0.80 -20.60 3.52
CA ARG A 121 0.69 -21.06 4.93
C ARG A 121 1.93 -21.81 5.39
N SER A 122 2.45 -22.70 4.53
CA SER A 122 3.65 -23.47 4.83
C SER A 122 4.90 -22.60 4.97
N GLN A 123 5.02 -21.53 4.17
CA GLN A 123 6.13 -20.57 4.24
C GLN A 123 6.12 -19.72 5.51
N LEU A 124 4.93 -19.38 6.04
CA LEU A 124 4.81 -18.70 7.35
C LEU A 124 5.33 -19.56 8.50
N GLY A 125 5.30 -20.88 8.34
CA GLY A 125 5.84 -21.85 9.28
C GLY A 125 4.85 -22.27 10.38
N LYS A 126 5.11 -23.45 10.96
CA LYS A 126 4.19 -24.13 11.90
C LYS A 126 3.91 -23.36 13.19
N ARG A 127 4.78 -22.41 13.56
CA ARG A 127 4.65 -21.62 14.81
C ARG A 127 3.95 -20.29 14.62
N TYR A 128 3.67 -19.88 13.38
CA TYR A 128 3.15 -18.57 13.03
C TYR A 128 1.95 -18.14 13.90
N GLN A 129 0.92 -18.99 14.01
CA GLN A 129 -0.28 -18.66 14.77
C GLN A 129 0.01 -18.44 16.26
N ASN A 130 0.85 -19.28 16.86
CA ASN A 130 1.18 -19.19 18.28
C ASN A 130 2.05 -17.98 18.57
N GLU A 131 3.06 -17.72 17.72
CA GLU A 131 3.94 -16.56 17.85
C GLU A 131 3.16 -15.25 17.66
N LEU A 132 2.18 -15.23 16.74
CA LEU A 132 1.31 -14.09 16.54
C LEU A 132 0.38 -13.85 17.74
N LYS A 133 -0.27 -14.89 18.29
CA LYS A 133 -1.09 -14.78 19.51
C LYS A 133 -0.24 -14.27 20.68
N GLN A 134 0.90 -14.91 20.91
CA GLN A 134 1.83 -14.54 21.97
C GLN A 134 2.31 -13.09 21.83
N LEU A 135 2.64 -12.64 20.62
CA LEU A 135 3.01 -11.25 20.37
C LEU A 135 1.90 -10.28 20.78
N TYR A 136 0.67 -10.55 20.34
CA TYR A 136 -0.47 -9.69 20.66
C TYR A 136 -0.78 -9.67 22.15
N GLU A 137 -0.78 -10.84 22.80
CA GLU A 137 -1.03 -10.99 24.24
C GLU A 137 0.05 -10.28 25.08
N GLN A 138 1.33 -10.54 24.80
CA GLN A 138 2.43 -9.98 25.57
C GLN A 138 2.56 -8.46 25.44
N GLN A 139 2.20 -7.93 24.27
CA GLN A 139 2.34 -6.50 23.97
C GLN A 139 0.99 -5.77 24.03
N GLN A 140 -0.07 -6.45 24.48
CA GLN A 140 -1.44 -5.93 24.59
C GLN A 140 -1.90 -5.17 23.32
N ILE A 141 -1.57 -5.70 22.15
CA ILE A 141 -1.81 -5.01 20.88
C ILE A 141 -3.30 -5.02 20.56
N GLU A 142 -3.85 -3.84 20.33
CA GLU A 142 -5.13 -3.63 19.67
C GLU A 142 -4.96 -2.62 18.54
N ILE A 143 -5.43 -2.98 17.36
CA ILE A 143 -5.40 -2.14 16.16
C ILE A 143 -6.80 -2.03 15.55
N LYS A 144 -7.05 -0.88 14.93
CA LYS A 144 -8.32 -0.58 14.28
C LYS A 144 -8.06 -0.07 12.87
N GLN A 145 -8.72 -0.68 11.89
CA GLN A 145 -8.67 -0.27 10.51
C GLN A 145 -9.40 1.06 10.34
N ARG A 146 -8.78 1.98 9.60
CA ARG A 146 -9.32 3.29 9.25
C ARG A 146 -9.70 3.35 7.78
N ASN A 147 -8.85 2.84 6.90
CA ASN A 147 -9.10 2.86 5.47
C ASN A 147 -8.40 1.69 4.76
N LEU A 148 -8.82 1.42 3.53
CA LEU A 148 -8.14 0.56 2.57
C LEU A 148 -8.16 1.27 1.21
N ALA A 149 -7.01 1.82 0.82
CA ALA A 149 -6.86 2.45 -0.48
C ALA A 149 -6.41 1.42 -1.53
N TRP A 150 -6.95 1.57 -2.73
CA TRP A 150 -6.67 0.73 -3.88
C TRP A 150 -5.83 1.50 -4.88
N TYR A 151 -4.83 0.84 -5.45
CA TYR A 151 -4.07 1.36 -6.58
C TYR A 151 -4.30 0.39 -7.75
N ASP A 152 -3.23 -0.02 -8.43
CA ASP A 152 -3.31 -0.91 -9.57
C ASP A 152 -3.56 -2.35 -9.14
N ILE A 153 -4.45 -3.02 -9.86
CA ILE A 153 -4.65 -4.45 -9.78
C ILE A 153 -4.60 -5.05 -11.17
N THR A 154 -3.76 -6.07 -11.32
CA THR A 154 -3.50 -6.69 -12.61
C THR A 154 -3.86 -8.17 -12.57
N PHE A 155 -4.44 -8.67 -13.66
CA PHE A 155 -4.69 -10.09 -13.92
C PHE A 155 -3.74 -10.58 -15.00
N ALA A 156 -3.31 -11.83 -14.91
CA ALA A 156 -2.77 -12.53 -16.07
C ALA A 156 -3.91 -12.79 -17.09
N ALA A 157 -3.55 -12.90 -18.37
CA ALA A 157 -4.52 -13.14 -19.46
C ALA A 157 -5.42 -14.37 -19.27
N ASP A 158 -4.99 -15.36 -18.49
CA ASP A 158 -5.76 -16.57 -18.19
C ASP A 158 -6.68 -16.45 -16.95
N TYR A 159 -6.67 -15.29 -16.27
CA TYR A 159 -7.38 -15.03 -15.02
C TYR A 159 -7.09 -16.07 -13.92
N ARG A 160 -5.90 -16.70 -13.94
CA ARG A 160 -5.47 -17.64 -12.89
C ARG A 160 -4.53 -17.01 -11.87
N ARG A 161 -3.96 -15.86 -12.20
CA ARG A 161 -3.08 -15.08 -11.34
C ARG A 161 -3.50 -13.63 -11.35
N ALA A 162 -3.33 -12.96 -10.22
CA ALA A 162 -3.50 -11.53 -10.10
C ALA A 162 -2.46 -10.94 -9.15
N GLN A 163 -2.18 -9.65 -9.28
CA GLN A 163 -1.39 -8.89 -8.33
C GLN A 163 -2.14 -7.62 -7.96
N ALA A 164 -2.31 -7.37 -6.67
CA ALA A 164 -2.99 -6.18 -6.18
C ALA A 164 -2.05 -5.31 -5.36
N LYS A 165 -2.01 -4.01 -5.67
CA LYS A 165 -1.35 -3.00 -4.84
C LYS A 165 -2.40 -2.26 -4.02
N VAL A 166 -2.27 -2.33 -2.70
CA VAL A 166 -3.18 -1.70 -1.73
C VAL A 166 -2.40 -0.96 -0.65
N GLU A 167 -3.02 0.01 -0.01
CA GLU A 167 -2.49 0.68 1.20
C GLU A 167 -3.50 0.53 2.32
N ASP A 168 -3.10 -0.17 3.38
CA ASP A 168 -3.86 -0.20 4.61
C ASP A 168 -3.61 1.08 5.39
N GLU A 169 -4.66 1.60 6.02
CA GLU A 169 -4.55 2.62 7.03
C GLU A 169 -5.17 2.09 8.33
N PHE A 170 -4.42 2.12 9.43
CA PHE A 170 -4.87 1.64 10.73
C PHE A 170 -4.19 2.41 11.86
N GLU A 171 -4.72 2.30 13.07
CA GLU A 171 -4.12 2.88 14.27
C GLU A 171 -3.92 1.82 15.34
N PHE A 172 -2.98 2.08 16.27
CA PHE A 172 -2.89 1.34 17.52
C PHE A 172 -3.81 1.99 18.56
N VAL A 173 -4.81 1.25 19.04
CA VAL A 173 -5.76 1.71 20.08
C VAL A 173 -5.35 1.24 21.48
N ALA A 174 -4.57 0.16 21.57
CA ALA A 174 -3.87 -0.26 22.77
C ALA A 174 -2.57 -0.97 22.38
N CYS A 175 -1.51 -0.76 23.17
CA CYS A 175 -0.23 -1.44 23.03
C CYS A 175 0.67 -1.08 24.21
N GLU A 176 1.56 -1.99 24.59
CA GLU A 176 2.62 -1.71 25.56
C GLU A 176 3.51 -0.55 25.10
N PRO A 177 3.71 0.51 25.93
CA PRO A 177 4.48 1.69 25.52
C PRO A 177 5.91 1.39 25.06
N GLN A 178 6.60 0.44 25.71
CA GLN A 178 7.95 0.03 25.30
C GLN A 178 7.98 -0.56 23.89
N TYR A 179 6.92 -1.27 23.48
CA TYR A 179 6.84 -1.89 22.16
C TYR A 179 6.74 -0.85 21.05
N LEU A 180 5.90 0.16 21.27
CA LEU A 180 5.72 1.28 20.35
C LEU A 180 6.99 2.15 20.28
N ALA A 181 7.59 2.49 21.43
CA ALA A 181 8.79 3.31 21.49
C ALA A 181 9.97 2.68 20.73
N ALA A 182 10.20 1.37 20.91
CA ALA A 182 11.23 0.63 20.19
C ALA A 182 11.06 0.65 18.66
N ARG A 183 9.85 0.94 18.17
CA ARG A 183 9.49 0.98 16.74
C ARG A 183 9.23 2.40 16.24
N LYS A 184 9.40 3.43 17.08
CA LYS A 184 9.07 4.83 16.78
C LYS A 184 7.59 5.00 16.38
N LEU A 185 6.72 4.24 17.04
CA LEU A 185 5.27 4.30 16.88
C LEU A 185 4.64 4.97 18.10
N SER A 186 3.37 5.36 17.98
CA SER A 186 2.60 6.05 19.00
C SER A 186 1.14 5.60 18.95
N LEU A 187 0.50 5.56 20.11
CA LEU A 187 -0.90 5.20 20.26
C LEU A 187 -1.78 6.33 19.70
N GLY A 188 -2.90 5.98 19.06
CA GLY A 188 -3.86 6.95 18.51
C GLY A 188 -3.42 7.66 17.23
N LYS A 189 -2.23 7.35 16.71
CA LYS A 189 -1.79 7.83 15.39
C LYS A 189 -2.20 6.87 14.28
N SER A 190 -2.56 7.44 13.14
CA SER A 190 -2.81 6.69 11.91
C SER A 190 -1.48 6.27 11.27
N TYR A 191 -1.39 5.02 10.83
CA TYR A 191 -0.27 4.44 10.12
C TYR A 191 -0.73 3.84 8.81
N LYS A 192 0.10 4.00 7.79
CA LYS A 192 -0.10 3.48 6.45
C LYS A 192 0.88 2.36 6.14
N GLN A 193 0.42 1.34 5.45
CA GLN A 193 1.26 0.25 4.96
C GLN A 193 0.87 -0.12 3.53
N GLN A 194 1.80 0.06 2.60
CA GLN A 194 1.62 -0.44 1.24
C GLN A 194 1.87 -1.94 1.20
N ARG A 195 1.03 -2.65 0.47
CA ARG A 195 1.13 -4.09 0.23
C ARG A 195 1.05 -4.37 -1.25
N VAL A 196 1.92 -5.25 -1.72
CA VAL A 196 1.75 -5.95 -2.99
C VAL A 196 1.33 -7.37 -2.65
N VAL A 197 0.14 -7.75 -3.10
CA VAL A 197 -0.49 -9.04 -2.80
C VAL A 197 -0.54 -9.86 -4.07
N ASP A 198 0.18 -10.97 -4.10
CA ASP A 198 0.15 -11.92 -5.20
C ASP A 198 -0.99 -12.92 -4.94
N LEU A 199 -1.88 -13.12 -5.92
CA LEU A 199 -3.06 -13.96 -5.82
C LEU A 199 -3.07 -15.05 -6.89
N VAL A 200 -3.65 -16.19 -6.53
CA VAL A 200 -3.86 -17.31 -7.46
C VAL A 200 -5.28 -17.85 -7.34
N LYS A 201 -5.80 -18.39 -8.44
CA LYS A 201 -7.10 -19.04 -8.50
C LYS A 201 -6.93 -20.55 -8.30
N GLU A 202 -7.41 -21.06 -7.17
CA GLU A 202 -7.44 -22.48 -6.80
C GLU A 202 -8.86 -23.02 -7.00
N GLY A 203 -9.09 -23.75 -8.10
CA GLY A 203 -10.43 -24.10 -8.54
C GLY A 203 -11.21 -22.83 -8.91
N ASP A 204 -12.35 -22.61 -8.26
CA ASP A 204 -13.20 -21.43 -8.46
C ASP A 204 -12.95 -20.31 -7.44
N ALA A 205 -11.98 -20.48 -6.54
CA ALA A 205 -11.71 -19.53 -5.45
C ALA A 205 -10.34 -18.85 -5.59
N TRP A 206 -10.32 -17.54 -5.40
CA TRP A 206 -9.07 -16.78 -5.26
C TRP A 206 -8.47 -16.96 -3.86
N ARG A 207 -7.14 -17.06 -3.80
CA ARG A 207 -6.34 -17.16 -2.58
C ARG A 207 -5.10 -16.29 -2.67
N ILE A 208 -4.59 -15.86 -1.52
CA ILE A 208 -3.36 -15.08 -1.42
C ILE A 208 -2.17 -16.05 -1.41
N ALA A 209 -1.26 -15.85 -2.36
CA ALA A 209 -0.05 -16.64 -2.54
C ALA A 209 1.20 -15.99 -1.94
N ASP A 210 1.25 -14.65 -1.88
CA ASP A 210 2.32 -13.91 -1.21
C ASP A 210 1.86 -12.50 -0.82
N ILE A 211 2.52 -11.90 0.18
CA ILE A 211 2.31 -10.51 0.59
C ILE A 211 3.66 -9.85 0.85
N LYS A 212 3.99 -8.84 0.03
CA LYS A 212 5.14 -7.95 0.27
C LYS A 212 4.64 -6.68 0.93
N LYS A 213 5.20 -6.33 2.09
CA LYS A 213 4.80 -5.17 2.88
C LYS A 213 5.90 -4.09 2.88
N SER A 214 5.52 -2.84 2.69
CA SER A 214 6.40 -1.71 2.94
C SER A 214 6.58 -1.47 4.45
N PRO A 215 7.60 -0.69 4.87
CA PRO A 215 7.62 -0.11 6.21
C PRO A 215 6.34 0.70 6.49
N LEU A 216 6.00 0.82 7.78
CA LEU A 216 4.94 1.70 8.22
C LEU A 216 5.35 3.16 8.05
N THR A 217 4.43 3.98 7.56
CA THR A 217 4.58 5.43 7.52
C THR A 217 3.47 6.06 8.35
N GLU A 218 3.77 7.16 9.05
CA GLU A 218 2.75 7.91 9.77
C GLU A 218 1.82 8.60 8.75
N GLY A 219 0.52 8.40 8.89
CA GLY A 219 -0.49 9.09 8.09
C GLY A 219 -0.54 10.57 8.47
N SER A 220 -0.72 11.45 7.49
CA SER A 220 -1.02 12.85 7.78
C SER A 220 -2.36 12.93 8.49
N ALA A 221 -2.38 13.50 9.70
CA ALA A 221 -3.63 13.81 10.39
C ALA A 221 -4.46 14.74 9.49
N LYS A 222 -5.57 14.27 8.94
CA LYS A 222 -6.62 15.18 8.51
C LYS A 222 -7.23 15.73 9.80
N ASN A 223 -7.03 17.02 10.06
CA ASN A 223 -7.81 17.74 11.06
C ASN A 223 -9.28 17.52 10.71
N GLU A 224 -9.98 16.70 11.49
CA GLU A 224 -11.44 16.75 11.54
C GLU A 224 -11.77 18.13 12.11
N GLU A 225 -12.01 19.08 11.23
CA GLU A 225 -12.57 20.38 11.57
C GLU A 225 -13.95 20.11 12.17
N SER A 226 -13.99 20.15 13.49
CA SER A 226 -15.21 20.09 14.30
C SER A 226 -16.15 21.19 13.81
N VAL A 227 -17.14 20.81 13.01
CA VAL A 227 -18.29 21.65 12.69
C VAL A 227 -19.03 21.85 14.02
N GLU A 228 -18.80 23.00 14.66
CA GLU A 228 -19.63 23.43 15.77
C GLU A 228 -21.09 23.54 15.29
N PRO A 229 -22.06 23.02 16.07
CA PRO A 229 -23.46 23.28 15.77
C PRO A 229 -23.73 24.77 15.96
N SER A 230 -24.04 25.44 14.85
CA SER A 230 -24.58 26.80 14.83
C SER A 230 -25.73 26.90 15.84
N LYS A 231 -25.54 27.70 16.88
CA LYS A 231 -26.63 28.17 17.73
C LYS A 231 -27.49 29.13 16.90
N GLY A 232 -28.54 28.60 16.29
CA GLY A 232 -29.66 29.40 15.82
C GLY A 232 -30.40 29.95 17.04
N GLY A 233 -30.15 31.23 17.34
CA GLY A 233 -30.95 32.02 18.27
C GLY A 233 -32.25 32.47 17.62
N GLU A 234 -33.27 32.56 18.47
CA GLU A 234 -34.68 32.89 18.26
C GLU A 234 -34.96 34.16 17.44
#